data_AF-A0A2E9CIU4-F1
#
_entry.id   AF-A0A2E9CIU4-F1
#
_cell.length_a   1.000
_cell.length_b   1.000
_cell.length_c   1.000
_cell.angle_alpha   90.00
_cell.angle_beta   90.00
_cell.angle_gamma   90.00
#
_symmetry.space_group_name_H-M   'P 1'
#
loop_
_entity.id
_entity.type
_entity.pdbx_description
1 polymer ?
#
loop_
_entity_poly.entity_id
_entity_poly.type
_entity_poly.pdbx_seq_one_letter_code
_entity_poly.pdbx_strand_id
1 'polypeptide(L)'
;MAFALNPPSTPIVNARGMIDPAWYRFFASIQRLVGGDLLQRIQDAPYITSGASDVLGNERLLEPGDGIKVEFAPGAATVALDEVDLAPGPHGSASQTIRVTFDQYGRASAVEEFDLDTDNITEGASNLFFTEARARASLSAGDGVDYDDTTGIISALSAGAAPVFSPYTAPVISDPPTQTEVQDIANATEAISTALSDLITLLQANGNLT
;
A
#
# COMPACT_ATOMS: atom_id res chain seq x y z
N MET A 1 -13.65 30.48 -46.07
CA MET A 1 -13.33 30.77 -47.47
C MET A 1 -13.39 29.45 -48.25
N ALA A 2 -14.25 29.33 -49.26
CA ALA A 2 -14.37 28.09 -50.03
C ALA A 2 -13.21 28.00 -51.03
N PHE A 3 -12.34 27.00 -50.86
CA PHE A 3 -11.24 26.73 -51.79
C PHE A 3 -11.74 25.83 -52.92
N ALA A 4 -11.86 26.37 -54.13
CA ALA A 4 -12.25 25.62 -55.31
C ALA A 4 -11.06 25.46 -56.26
N LEU A 5 -10.61 24.23 -56.48
CA LEU A 5 -9.60 23.91 -57.49
C LEU A 5 -10.28 23.75 -58.85
N ASN A 6 -10.09 24.71 -59.75
CA ASN A 6 -10.51 24.53 -61.13
C ASN A 6 -9.62 23.48 -61.81
N PRO A 7 -10.18 22.55 -62.60
CA PRO A 7 -9.39 21.60 -63.35
C PRO A 7 -8.51 22.33 -64.40
N PRO A 8 -7.33 21.78 -64.74
CA PRO A 8 -6.48 22.28 -65.82
C PRO A 8 -7.22 22.38 -67.16
N SER A 9 -6.76 23.29 -68.02
CA SER A 9 -7.35 23.55 -69.35
C SER A 9 -7.16 22.41 -70.36
N THR A 10 -6.35 21.40 -70.05
CA THR A 10 -6.07 20.23 -70.88
C THR A 10 -6.60 18.94 -70.25
N PRO A 11 -7.86 18.55 -70.53
CA PRO A 11 -8.44 17.34 -69.95
C PRO A 11 -7.86 16.07 -70.56
N ILE A 12 -7.79 15.00 -69.76
CA ILE A 12 -7.57 13.66 -70.30
C ILE A 12 -8.78 13.28 -71.14
N VAL A 13 -8.54 12.87 -72.38
CA VAL A 13 -9.58 12.40 -73.30
C VAL A 13 -9.50 10.89 -73.48
N ASN A 14 -10.65 10.23 -73.56
CA ASN A 14 -10.74 8.80 -73.82
C ASN A 14 -10.55 8.49 -75.32
N ALA A 15 -10.53 7.20 -75.67
CA ALA A 15 -10.36 6.75 -77.06
C ALA A 15 -11.46 7.22 -78.04
N ARG A 16 -12.55 7.82 -77.54
CA ARG A 16 -13.64 8.40 -78.34
C ARG A 16 -13.52 9.94 -78.47
N GLY A 17 -12.42 10.53 -78.00
CA GLY A 17 -12.18 11.98 -78.07
C GLY A 17 -13.00 12.80 -77.08
N MET A 18 -13.70 12.16 -76.13
CA MET A 18 -14.45 12.83 -75.07
C MET A 18 -13.60 12.93 -73.81
N ILE A 19 -13.84 13.94 -72.97
CA ILE A 19 -13.19 14.04 -71.65
C ILE A 19 -13.48 12.76 -70.86
N ASP A 20 -12.42 12.13 -70.36
CA ASP A 20 -12.53 10.91 -69.58
C ASP A 20 -13.22 11.23 -68.23
N PRO A 21 -14.27 10.51 -67.84
CA PRO A 21 -14.93 10.69 -66.54
C PRO A 21 -13.98 10.61 -65.33
N ALA A 22 -12.84 9.90 -65.45
CA ALA A 22 -11.81 9.84 -64.43
C ALA A 22 -11.19 11.22 -64.13
N TRP A 23 -11.11 12.11 -65.12
CA TRP A 23 -10.59 13.47 -64.96
C TRP A 23 -11.39 14.26 -63.91
N TYR A 24 -12.72 14.30 -64.05
CA TYR A 24 -13.58 14.99 -63.09
C TYR A 24 -13.61 14.33 -61.72
N ARG A 25 -13.53 12.99 -61.67
CA ARG A 25 -13.49 12.24 -60.41
C ARG A 25 -12.24 12.53 -59.60
N PHE A 26 -11.09 12.68 -60.25
CA PHE A 26 -9.83 13.04 -59.59
C PHE A 26 -9.92 14.40 -58.89
N PHE A 27 -10.34 15.46 -59.60
CA PHE A 27 -10.47 16.79 -58.99
C PHE A 27 -11.57 16.86 -57.94
N ALA A 28 -12.70 16.18 -58.15
CA ALA A 28 -13.75 16.06 -57.14
C ALA A 28 -13.24 15.34 -55.88
N SER A 29 -12.38 14.32 -56.02
CA SER A 29 -11.79 13.63 -54.88
C SER A 29 -10.81 14.50 -54.10
N ILE A 30 -10.01 15.33 -54.79
CA ILE A 30 -9.10 16.29 -54.15
C ILE A 30 -9.90 17.40 -53.47
N GLN A 31 -10.91 17.96 -54.12
CA GLN A 31 -11.78 18.98 -53.51
C GLN A 31 -12.55 18.43 -52.30
N ARG A 32 -12.98 17.16 -52.31
CA ARG A 32 -13.58 16.51 -51.15
C ARG A 32 -12.57 16.30 -50.02
N LEU A 33 -11.33 15.95 -50.36
CA LEU A 33 -10.25 15.79 -49.39
C LEU A 33 -9.91 17.13 -48.73
N VAL A 34 -9.67 18.18 -49.52
CA VAL A 34 -9.22 19.50 -49.06
C VAL A 34 -10.36 20.38 -48.53
N GLY A 35 -11.55 20.30 -49.13
CA GLY A 35 -12.67 21.21 -48.85
C GLY A 35 -13.74 20.65 -47.89
N GLY A 36 -13.70 19.35 -47.58
CA GLY A 36 -14.75 18.73 -46.79
C GLY A 36 -14.45 18.62 -45.30
N ASP A 37 -13.23 18.22 -44.96
CA ASP A 37 -13.05 17.61 -43.64
C ASP A 37 -11.58 17.28 -43.34
N LEU A 38 -10.58 17.69 -44.15
CA LEU A 38 -9.21 17.25 -43.88
C LEU A 38 -8.71 17.76 -42.53
N LEU A 39 -8.94 19.05 -42.26
CA LEU A 39 -8.57 19.65 -40.99
C LEU A 39 -9.42 19.07 -39.85
N GLN A 40 -10.72 18.88 -40.08
CA GLN A 40 -11.65 18.29 -39.11
C GLN A 40 -11.38 16.80 -38.85
N ARG A 41 -10.96 16.03 -39.85
CA ARG A 41 -10.55 14.61 -39.75
C ARG A 41 -9.14 14.45 -39.20
N ILE A 42 -8.26 15.41 -39.48
CA ILE A 42 -7.02 15.53 -38.72
C ILE A 42 -7.37 15.89 -37.29
N GLN A 43 -8.43 16.67 -37.02
CA GLN A 43 -8.86 17.07 -35.69
C GLN A 43 -9.73 16.03 -34.91
N ASP A 44 -10.38 15.14 -35.63
CA ASP A 44 -11.19 14.05 -35.08
C ASP A 44 -10.42 12.72 -35.15
N ALA A 45 -9.23 12.72 -35.76
CA ALA A 45 -8.30 11.60 -35.62
C ALA A 45 -7.92 11.46 -34.14
N PRO A 46 -7.61 10.26 -33.65
CA PRO A 46 -7.19 10.04 -32.27
C PRO A 46 -5.72 10.44 -32.10
N TYR A 47 -5.38 11.68 -32.43
CA TYR A 47 -4.20 12.33 -31.89
C TYR A 47 -4.65 12.91 -30.54
N ILE A 48 -3.79 12.79 -29.54
CA ILE A 48 -4.07 13.06 -28.14
C ILE A 48 -4.85 14.37 -27.99
N THR A 49 -6.13 14.29 -27.61
CA THR A 49 -6.93 15.46 -27.24
C THR A 49 -6.73 15.72 -25.75
N SER A 50 -6.18 16.87 -25.37
CA SER A 50 -6.10 17.30 -23.98
C SER A 50 -7.50 17.64 -23.48
N GLY A 51 -8.23 16.64 -22.97
CA GLY A 51 -9.47 16.84 -22.22
C GLY A 51 -9.11 17.08 -20.76
N ALA A 52 -9.58 18.17 -20.19
CA ALA A 52 -9.41 18.45 -18.77
C ALA A 52 -10.11 17.35 -17.95
N SER A 53 -9.34 16.58 -17.20
CA SER A 53 -9.81 15.85 -16.02
C SER A 53 -8.77 16.07 -14.93
N ASP A 54 -9.28 16.34 -13.74
CA ASP A 54 -8.64 16.42 -12.42
C ASP A 54 -7.16 16.78 -12.41
N VAL A 55 -6.90 18.05 -12.09
CA VAL A 55 -5.55 18.61 -11.97
C VAL A 55 -5.03 18.28 -10.57
N LEU A 56 -4.00 17.46 -10.48
CA LEU A 56 -3.26 17.23 -9.24
C LEU A 56 -2.56 18.52 -8.79
N GLY A 57 -2.26 18.66 -7.50
CA GLY A 57 -1.77 19.92 -6.90
C GLY A 57 -0.47 20.50 -7.49
N ASN A 58 0.28 19.74 -8.29
CA ASN A 58 1.48 20.15 -9.01
C ASN A 58 1.47 19.75 -10.51
N GLU A 59 0.31 19.43 -11.07
CA GLU A 59 0.18 19.16 -12.49
C GLU A 59 0.19 20.45 -13.32
N ARG A 60 0.90 20.39 -14.45
CA ARG A 60 0.90 21.46 -15.46
C ARG A 60 -0.14 21.10 -16.53
N LEU A 61 -1.14 21.95 -16.69
CA LEU A 61 -2.02 21.90 -17.86
C LEU A 61 -1.22 22.28 -19.11
N LEU A 62 -1.39 21.50 -20.18
CA LEU A 62 -0.88 21.84 -21.50
C LEU A 62 -1.72 22.97 -22.08
N GLU A 63 -1.07 24.06 -22.46
CA GLU A 63 -1.70 25.19 -23.12
C GLU A 63 -1.72 24.97 -24.65
N PRO A 64 -2.69 25.56 -25.38
CA PRO A 64 -2.70 25.48 -26.83
C PRO A 64 -1.39 26.00 -27.44
N GLY A 65 -0.63 25.11 -28.09
CA GLY A 65 0.68 25.43 -28.67
C GLY A 65 1.83 24.66 -28.03
N ASP A 66 1.62 24.05 -26.87
CA ASP A 66 2.61 23.18 -26.23
C ASP A 66 2.82 21.91 -27.06
N GLY A 67 4.08 21.62 -27.37
CA GLY A 67 4.49 20.42 -28.09
C GLY A 67 4.70 19.24 -27.16
N ILE A 68 4.31 18.04 -27.60
CA ILE A 68 4.81 16.78 -27.02
C ILE A 68 5.99 16.35 -27.89
N LYS A 69 7.18 16.33 -27.29
CA LYS A 69 8.40 15.86 -27.93
C LYS A 69 8.54 14.35 -27.74
N VAL A 70 8.79 13.64 -28.83
CA VAL A 70 9.14 12.22 -28.80
C VAL A 70 10.56 12.06 -29.33
N GLU A 71 11.48 11.65 -28.47
CA GLU A 71 12.87 11.35 -28.82
C GLU A 71 13.08 9.84 -28.87
N PHE A 72 13.72 9.36 -29.93
CA PHE A 72 14.06 7.96 -30.10
C PHE A 72 15.56 7.75 -29.92
N ALA A 73 15.94 6.82 -29.06
CA ALA A 73 17.30 6.33 -28.87
C ALA A 73 17.33 4.80 -29.05
N PRO A 74 18.51 4.17 -29.26
CA PRO A 74 18.60 2.72 -29.33
C PRO A 74 18.05 2.07 -28.04
N GLY A 75 16.91 1.38 -28.15
CA GLY A 75 16.26 0.70 -27.03
C GLY A 75 15.38 1.57 -26.13
N ALA A 76 15.18 2.86 -26.44
CA ALA A 76 14.35 3.76 -25.65
C ALA A 76 13.58 4.75 -26.52
N ALA A 77 12.35 5.06 -26.12
CA ALA A 77 11.60 6.21 -26.63
C ALA A 77 11.25 7.07 -25.41
N THR A 78 11.64 8.33 -25.45
CA THR A 78 11.31 9.31 -24.41
C THR A 78 10.19 10.18 -24.94
N VAL A 79 9.10 10.27 -24.18
CA VAL A 79 8.03 11.24 -24.42
C VAL A 79 8.16 12.31 -23.34
N ALA A 80 8.36 13.56 -23.76
CA ALA A 80 8.52 14.70 -22.86
C ALA A 80 7.74 15.90 -23.40
N LEU A 81 7.54 16.92 -22.56
CA LEU A 81 7.09 18.22 -23.05
C LEU A 81 8.25 18.88 -23.82
N ASP A 82 7.93 19.61 -24.88
CA ASP A 82 8.92 20.21 -25.80
C ASP A 82 9.71 21.36 -25.16
N GLU A 83 9.34 21.82 -23.96
CA GLU A 83 10.03 22.89 -23.22
C GLU A 83 10.64 22.40 -21.88
N VAL A 84 11.88 22.84 -21.63
CA VAL A 84 12.85 22.28 -20.68
C VAL A 84 12.87 23.03 -19.32
N ASP A 85 11.95 23.98 -19.10
CA ASP A 85 11.95 24.86 -17.92
C ASP A 85 11.31 24.26 -16.64
N LEU A 86 11.21 22.94 -16.55
CA LEU A 86 10.88 22.28 -15.29
C LEU A 86 12.13 22.27 -14.41
N ALA A 87 12.13 23.11 -13.36
CA ALA A 87 13.14 23.05 -12.32
C ALA A 87 13.15 21.63 -11.70
N PRO A 88 14.33 21.03 -11.45
CA PRO A 88 14.42 19.75 -10.78
C PRO A 88 13.68 19.81 -9.44
N GLY A 89 12.68 18.95 -9.27
CA GLY A 89 11.83 18.93 -8.10
C GLY A 89 10.92 17.70 -8.08
N PRO A 90 10.30 17.38 -6.93
CA PRO A 90 9.31 16.33 -6.85
C PRO A 90 8.02 16.78 -7.57
N HIS A 91 7.63 16.03 -8.59
CA HIS A 91 6.40 16.22 -9.36
C HIS A 91 5.49 14.99 -9.19
N GLY A 92 4.17 15.18 -9.16
CA GLY A 92 3.18 14.15 -8.82
C GLY A 92 2.83 14.06 -7.33
N SER A 93 2.00 13.09 -6.98
CA SER A 93 1.52 12.80 -5.62
C SER A 93 2.26 11.60 -5.03
N ALA A 94 2.60 11.65 -3.73
CA ALA A 94 3.25 10.53 -3.04
C ALA A 94 2.29 9.35 -2.78
N SER A 95 0.99 9.61 -2.85
CA SER A 95 -0.07 8.65 -2.51
C SER A 95 -0.89 8.25 -3.71
N GLN A 96 -0.52 8.60 -4.94
CA GLN A 96 -1.28 8.23 -6.14
C GLN A 96 -0.33 7.74 -7.22
N THR A 97 -0.79 6.78 -8.00
CA THR A 97 -0.11 6.31 -9.21
C THR A 97 -1.01 6.44 -10.43
N ILE A 98 -0.42 6.48 -11.61
CA ILE A 98 -1.15 6.54 -12.87
C ILE A 98 -1.14 5.14 -13.48
N ARG A 99 -2.32 4.60 -13.76
CA ARG A 99 -2.47 3.34 -14.50
C ARG A 99 -2.78 3.64 -15.97
N VAL A 100 -1.92 3.15 -16.86
CA VAL A 100 -2.17 3.19 -18.30
C VAL A 100 -2.56 1.79 -18.76
N THR A 101 -3.75 1.66 -19.34
CA THR A 101 -4.22 0.40 -19.95
C THR A 101 -3.96 0.45 -21.44
N PHE A 102 -3.44 -0.65 -22.01
CA PHE A 102 -3.19 -0.78 -23.44
C PHE A 102 -4.16 -1.78 -24.08
N ASP A 103 -4.62 -1.49 -25.28
CA ASP A 103 -5.40 -2.42 -26.10
C ASP A 103 -4.52 -3.52 -26.72
N GLN A 104 -5.16 -4.46 -27.45
CA GLN A 104 -4.46 -5.54 -28.15
C GLN A 104 -3.48 -5.08 -29.25
N TYR A 105 -3.53 -3.79 -29.61
CA TYR A 105 -2.65 -3.16 -30.60
C TYR A 105 -1.58 -2.28 -29.94
N GLY A 106 -1.45 -2.31 -28.61
CA GLY A 106 -0.46 -1.54 -27.85
C GLY A 106 -0.77 -0.05 -27.74
N ARG A 107 -2.01 0.36 -27.98
CA ARG A 107 -2.46 1.76 -27.84
C ARG A 107 -3.01 1.98 -26.45
N ALA A 108 -2.68 3.10 -25.80
CA ALA A 108 -3.30 3.47 -24.54
C ALA A 108 -4.82 3.64 -24.74
N SER A 109 -5.62 2.85 -24.05
CA SER A 109 -7.09 2.83 -24.15
C SER A 109 -7.78 3.46 -22.94
N ALA A 110 -7.07 3.60 -21.82
CA ALA A 110 -7.51 4.29 -20.62
C ALA A 110 -6.31 4.82 -19.83
N VAL A 111 -6.48 5.97 -19.18
CA VAL A 111 -5.56 6.53 -18.19
C VAL A 111 -6.39 6.85 -16.96
N GLU A 112 -6.08 6.18 -15.85
CA GLU A 112 -6.81 6.32 -14.59
C GLU A 112 -5.83 6.69 -13.49
N GLU A 113 -6.26 7.59 -12.61
CA GLU A 113 -5.59 7.84 -11.34
C GLU A 113 -5.98 6.76 -10.33
N PHE A 114 -4.99 6.27 -9.59
CA PHE A 114 -5.20 5.25 -8.57
C PHE A 114 -4.62 5.73 -7.25
N ASP A 115 -5.49 5.96 -6.27
CA ASP A 115 -5.12 6.25 -4.89
C ASP A 115 -4.39 5.06 -4.27
N LEU A 116 -3.31 5.33 -3.56
CA LEU A 116 -2.57 4.37 -2.76
C LEU A 116 -2.87 4.65 -1.29
N ASP A 117 -3.40 3.64 -0.63
CA ASP A 117 -3.59 3.61 0.82
C ASP A 117 -2.96 2.33 1.39
N THR A 118 -2.98 2.22 2.72
CA THR A 118 -2.46 1.02 3.38
C THR A 118 -3.28 -0.24 3.09
N ASP A 119 -4.47 -0.10 2.52
CA ASP A 119 -5.38 -1.22 2.23
C ASP A 119 -5.10 -1.82 0.84
N ASN A 120 -4.53 -1.05 -0.09
CA ASN A 120 -4.33 -1.46 -1.48
C ASN A 120 -2.86 -1.57 -1.93
N ILE A 121 -1.90 -1.27 -1.06
CA ILE A 121 -0.48 -1.53 -1.29
C ILE A 121 -0.15 -2.97 -0.89
N THR A 122 0.52 -3.71 -1.78
CA THR A 122 1.06 -5.05 -1.44
C THR A 122 2.30 -4.89 -0.56
N GLU A 123 2.31 -5.60 0.57
CA GLU A 123 3.39 -5.58 1.55
C GLU A 123 4.66 -6.28 1.06
N GLY A 124 5.83 -5.77 1.45
CA GLY A 124 7.13 -6.41 1.18
C GLY A 124 7.51 -7.46 2.23
N ALA A 125 8.68 -8.10 2.06
CA ALA A 125 9.16 -9.09 3.04
C ALA A 125 9.82 -8.46 4.28
N SER A 126 10.37 -7.24 4.15
CA SER A 126 11.17 -6.60 5.21
C SER A 126 10.40 -5.54 5.99
N ASN A 127 9.54 -4.78 5.33
CA ASN A 127 8.74 -3.72 5.94
C ASN A 127 7.29 -4.15 5.91
N LEU A 128 6.74 -4.40 7.10
CA LEU A 128 5.40 -4.92 7.27
C LEU A 128 4.45 -3.85 7.84
N PHE A 129 3.22 -3.80 7.34
CA PHE A 129 2.07 -3.16 7.93
C PHE A 129 1.84 -3.63 9.37
N PHE A 130 1.41 -2.67 10.18
CA PHE A 130 0.91 -2.94 11.50
C PHE A 130 -0.40 -3.73 11.42
N THR A 131 -0.48 -4.80 12.19
CA THR A 131 -1.75 -5.44 12.54
C THR A 131 -1.72 -5.76 14.03
N GLU A 132 -2.88 -5.76 14.68
CA GLU A 132 -2.96 -6.14 16.09
C GLU A 132 -2.38 -7.55 16.32
N ALA A 133 -2.62 -8.48 15.39
CA ALA A 133 -2.10 -9.84 15.46
C ALA A 133 -0.56 -9.90 15.45
N ARG A 134 0.11 -9.13 14.57
CA ARG A 134 1.58 -9.06 14.55
C ARG A 134 2.14 -8.37 15.79
N ALA A 135 1.47 -7.32 16.24
CA ALA A 135 1.87 -6.63 17.47
C ALA A 135 1.83 -7.61 18.66
N ARG A 136 0.78 -8.44 18.76
CA ARG A 136 0.65 -9.47 19.79
C ARG A 136 1.71 -10.56 19.67
N ALA A 137 1.96 -11.06 18.46
CA ALA A 137 2.99 -12.07 18.20
C ALA A 137 4.43 -11.59 18.47
N SER A 138 4.64 -10.28 18.62
CA SER A 138 5.96 -9.69 18.92
C SER A 138 6.29 -9.71 20.42
N LEU A 139 5.33 -10.08 21.27
CA LEU A 139 5.48 -10.11 22.73
C LEU A 139 5.72 -11.53 23.24
N SER A 140 6.37 -11.63 24.40
CA SER A 140 6.47 -12.87 25.17
C SER A 140 6.34 -12.53 26.66
N ALA A 141 5.70 -13.42 27.41
CA ALA A 141 5.59 -13.30 28.86
C ALA A 141 6.85 -13.87 29.53
N GLY A 142 7.38 -13.13 30.51
CA GLY A 142 8.39 -13.62 31.44
C GLY A 142 7.77 -14.08 32.76
N ASP A 143 8.59 -14.47 33.72
CA ASP A 143 8.13 -14.92 35.03
C ASP A 143 7.24 -13.88 35.73
N GLY A 144 6.13 -14.34 36.32
CA GLY A 144 5.17 -13.47 37.02
C GLY A 144 4.19 -12.70 36.12
N VAL A 145 4.30 -12.83 34.80
CA VAL A 145 3.40 -12.18 33.82
C VAL A 145 2.65 -13.24 33.03
N ASP A 146 1.34 -13.10 32.94
CA ASP A 146 0.50 -13.86 32.02
C ASP A 146 0.11 -12.98 30.84
N TYR A 147 0.25 -13.52 29.63
CA TYR A 147 -0.02 -12.81 28.38
C TYR A 147 -0.89 -13.66 27.45
N ASP A 148 -2.07 -13.13 27.13
CA ASP A 148 -2.99 -13.73 26.16
C ASP A 148 -2.68 -13.17 24.75
N ASP A 149 -2.10 -13.99 23.88
CA ASP A 149 -1.73 -13.64 22.51
C ASP A 149 -2.92 -13.48 21.55
N THR A 150 -4.11 -13.91 21.97
CA THR A 150 -5.35 -13.80 21.22
C THR A 150 -6.04 -12.48 21.50
N THR A 151 -6.12 -12.07 22.77
CA THR A 151 -6.79 -10.84 23.20
C THR A 151 -5.85 -9.66 23.45
N GLY A 152 -4.57 -9.91 23.71
CA GLY A 152 -3.57 -8.90 24.04
C GLY A 152 -3.57 -8.47 25.51
N ILE A 153 -4.34 -9.14 26.38
CA ILE A 153 -4.38 -8.83 27.81
C ILE A 153 -3.06 -9.25 28.46
N ILE A 154 -2.46 -8.33 29.22
CA ILE A 154 -1.32 -8.58 30.09
C ILE A 154 -1.82 -8.53 31.52
N SER A 155 -1.57 -9.57 32.30
CA SER A 155 -1.91 -9.62 33.71
C SER A 155 -0.72 -10.01 34.56
N ALA A 156 -0.73 -9.56 35.82
CA ALA A 156 0.22 -10.04 36.81
C ALA A 156 -0.31 -11.34 37.40
N LEU A 157 0.53 -12.36 37.45
CA LEU A 157 0.28 -13.49 38.32
C LEU A 157 0.35 -12.97 39.76
N SER A 158 -0.77 -12.99 40.49
CA SER A 158 -0.76 -12.61 41.89
C SER A 158 0.26 -13.48 42.61
N ALA A 159 1.26 -12.86 43.22
CA ALA A 159 1.99 -13.50 44.31
C ALA A 159 0.90 -13.96 45.31
N GLY A 160 0.74 -15.27 45.50
CA GLY A 160 -0.13 -15.78 46.56
C GLY A 160 0.15 -15.07 47.89
N ALA A 161 -0.83 -14.97 48.77
CA ALA A 161 -0.62 -14.35 50.07
C ALA A 161 0.58 -15.02 50.79
N ALA A 162 1.49 -14.20 51.33
CA ALA A 162 2.60 -14.75 52.11
C ALA A 162 2.06 -15.60 53.27
N PRO A 163 2.64 -16.78 53.54
CA PRO A 163 2.20 -17.61 54.66
C PRO A 163 2.39 -16.85 55.97
N VAL A 164 1.41 -16.99 56.86
CA VAL A 164 1.45 -16.39 58.19
C VAL A 164 2.08 -17.37 59.16
N PHE A 165 3.22 -17.01 59.75
CA PHE A 165 3.82 -17.77 60.84
C PHE A 165 3.11 -17.44 62.15
N SER A 166 2.35 -18.40 62.69
CA SER A 166 1.83 -18.26 64.05
C SER A 166 2.97 -18.34 65.06
N PRO A 167 3.06 -17.41 66.04
CA PRO A 167 4.09 -17.49 67.07
C PRO A 167 3.91 -18.78 67.88
N TYR A 168 4.95 -19.60 67.93
CA TYR A 168 4.98 -20.78 68.80
C TYR A 168 5.43 -20.37 70.21
N THR A 169 4.58 -20.64 71.20
CA THR A 169 4.96 -20.53 72.61
C THR A 169 5.37 -21.92 73.08
N ALA A 170 6.64 -22.08 73.47
CA ALA A 170 7.13 -23.37 73.96
C ALA A 170 6.35 -23.80 75.23
N PRO A 171 5.78 -25.02 75.26
CA PRO A 171 5.12 -25.53 76.44
C PRO A 171 6.15 -25.81 77.54
N VAL A 172 5.70 -25.74 78.80
CA VAL A 172 6.48 -26.28 79.92
C VAL A 172 6.46 -27.79 79.81
N ILE A 173 7.64 -28.42 79.81
CA ILE A 173 7.77 -29.88 79.68
C ILE A 173 7.94 -30.49 81.06
N SER A 174 7.10 -31.49 81.36
CA SER A 174 7.20 -32.29 82.58
C SER A 174 8.47 -33.16 82.59
N ASP A 175 8.92 -33.57 83.79
CA ASP A 175 10.01 -34.52 83.97
C ASP A 175 9.49 -35.77 84.73
N PRO A 176 9.38 -36.95 84.08
CA PRO A 176 9.72 -37.23 82.68
C PRO A 176 8.64 -36.71 81.69
N PRO A 177 9.00 -36.36 80.44
CA PRO A 177 8.06 -35.87 79.45
C PRO A 177 6.95 -36.87 79.11
N THR A 178 5.74 -36.36 78.90
CA THR A 178 4.59 -37.15 78.43
C THR A 178 4.56 -37.28 76.91
N GLN A 179 3.88 -38.32 76.42
CA GLN A 179 3.67 -38.52 74.98
C GLN A 179 2.92 -37.36 74.33
N THR A 180 1.96 -36.76 75.04
CA THR A 180 1.20 -35.60 74.55
C THR A 180 2.08 -34.38 74.35
N GLU A 181 2.94 -34.06 75.32
CA GLU A 181 3.87 -32.91 75.21
C GLU A 181 4.84 -33.06 74.03
N VAL A 182 5.34 -34.28 73.79
CA VAL A 182 6.19 -34.57 72.63
C VAL A 182 5.39 -34.44 71.31
N GLN A 183 4.14 -34.88 71.29
CA GLN A 183 3.28 -34.78 70.10
C GLN A 183 2.93 -33.32 69.77
N ASP A 184 2.70 -32.48 70.77
CA ASP A 184 2.39 -31.06 70.56
C ASP A 184 3.58 -30.31 69.93
N ILE A 185 4.81 -30.59 70.38
CA ILE A 185 6.04 -30.07 69.75
C ILE A 185 6.17 -30.56 68.31
N ALA A 186 5.89 -31.85 68.07
CA ALA A 186 5.97 -32.43 66.72
C ALA A 186 4.99 -31.74 65.77
N ASN A 187 3.73 -31.57 66.19
CA ASN A 187 2.70 -30.89 65.41
C ASN A 187 3.07 -29.42 65.10
N ALA A 188 3.63 -28.70 66.08
CA ALA A 188 4.07 -27.33 65.88
C ALA A 188 5.23 -27.24 64.88
N THR A 189 6.17 -28.19 64.95
CA THR A 189 7.28 -28.28 64.01
C THR A 189 6.80 -28.58 62.59
N GLU A 190 5.82 -29.47 62.44
CA GLU A 190 5.20 -29.79 61.16
C GLU A 190 4.52 -28.56 60.54
N ALA A 191 3.73 -27.82 61.32
CA ALA A 191 3.07 -26.60 60.87
C ALA A 191 4.08 -25.53 60.38
N ILE A 192 5.20 -25.34 61.09
CA ILE A 192 6.26 -24.43 60.67
C ILE A 192 6.91 -24.92 59.38
N SER A 193 7.18 -26.23 59.25
CA SER A 193 7.76 -26.82 58.05
C SER A 193 6.87 -26.61 56.82
N THR A 194 5.56 -26.79 56.96
CA THR A 194 4.60 -26.54 55.88
C THR A 194 4.61 -25.06 55.47
N ALA A 195 4.50 -24.14 56.43
CA ALA A 195 4.52 -22.70 56.14
C ALA A 195 5.82 -22.24 55.44
N LEU A 196 6.97 -22.83 55.80
CA LEU A 196 8.25 -22.57 55.12
C LEU A 196 8.26 -23.12 53.68
N SER A 197 7.72 -24.33 53.46
CA SER A 197 7.60 -24.92 52.13
C SER A 197 6.72 -24.07 51.20
N ASP A 198 5.61 -23.56 51.71
CA ASP A 198 4.71 -22.67 50.98
C ASP A 198 5.40 -21.34 50.63
N LEU A 199 6.17 -20.78 51.58
CA LEU A 199 6.95 -19.56 51.34
C LEU A 199 7.99 -19.78 50.23
N ILE A 200 8.73 -20.89 50.27
CA ILE A 200 9.72 -21.23 49.25
C ILE A 200 9.06 -21.32 47.87
N THR A 201 7.93 -22.02 47.78
CA THR A 201 7.17 -22.18 46.54
C THR A 201 6.73 -20.82 46.00
N LEU A 202 6.21 -19.95 46.87
CA LEU A 202 5.81 -18.59 46.51
C LEU A 202 6.99 -17.75 46.01
N LEU A 203 8.14 -17.81 46.68
CA LEU A 203 9.33 -17.05 46.29
C LEU A 203 9.91 -17.54 44.96
N GLN A 204 9.89 -18.85 44.71
CA GLN A 204 10.30 -19.44 43.43
C GLN A 204 9.36 -19.02 42.29
N ALA A 205 8.05 -19.08 42.51
CA ALA A 205 7.06 -18.65 41.52
C ALA A 205 7.18 -17.15 41.16
N ASN A 206 7.65 -16.34 42.11
CA ASN A 206 7.91 -14.91 41.90
C ASN A 206 9.32 -14.60 41.37
N GLY A 207 10.18 -15.61 41.12
CA GLY A 207 11.56 -15.40 40.70
C GLY A 207 12.47 -14.76 41.75
N ASN A 208 12.02 -14.66 43.01
CA ASN A 208 12.76 -14.04 44.12
C ASN A 208 13.70 -15.03 44.82
N LEU A 209 13.64 -16.31 44.45
CA LEU A 209 14.46 -17.40 44.96
C LEU A 209 14.77 -18.35 43.80
N THR A 210 16.07 -18.56 43.53
CA THR A 210 16.61 -19.44 42.49
C THR A 210 17.08 -20.77 43.06
#